data_AF-A0A7X7G7B0-F1
#
_entry.id   AF-A0A7X7G7B0-F1
#
_cell.length_a   1.000
_cell.length_b   1.000
_cell.length_c   1.000
_cell.angle_alpha   90.00
_cell.angle_beta   90.00
_cell.angle_gamma   90.00
#
_symmetry.space_group_name_H-M   'P 1'
#
loop_
_entity.id
_entity.type
_entity.pdbx_description
1 polymer ?
#
loop_
_entity_poly.entity_id
_entity_poly.type
_entity_poly.pdbx_seq_one_letter_code
_entity_poly.pdbx_strand_id
1 'polypeptide(L)'
;MPPTNPEKTRKQTSVYLLHGDDEYPMAERAKALLRALAPRDDQSLGAEIVDGRAETGAGAAAAVRRCLQAVATPGLFGGRKAVWFRDPNYLV
;
A
#
# COMPACT_ATOMS: atom_id res chain seq x y z
N MET A 1 33.24 0.42 26.81
CA MET A 1 32.91 0.01 25.43
C MET A 1 31.56 -0.71 25.45
N PRO A 2 30.75 -0.57 24.38
CA PRO A 2 29.46 0.13 24.37
C PRO A 2 28.29 -0.68 24.95
N PRO A 3 27.17 0.00 25.33
CA PRO A 3 26.02 -0.63 25.95
C PRO A 3 25.28 -1.57 24.98
N THR A 4 24.94 -2.75 25.46
CA THR A 4 23.96 -3.66 24.86
C THR A 4 22.59 -3.01 24.89
N ASN A 5 22.14 -2.47 23.76
CA ASN A 5 20.79 -1.92 23.62
C ASN A 5 19.86 -3.00 23.04
N PRO A 6 18.95 -3.60 23.81
CA PRO A 6 17.87 -4.43 23.28
C PRO A 6 16.73 -3.51 22.83
N GLU A 7 16.99 -2.63 21.86
CA GLU A 7 15.92 -1.95 21.15
C GLU A 7 15.24 -2.98 20.25
N LYS A 8 14.24 -3.63 20.82
CA LYS A 8 13.25 -4.48 20.16
C LYS A 8 12.96 -3.90 18.78
N THR A 9 13.40 -4.61 17.75
CA THR A 9 13.04 -4.36 16.36
C THR A 9 11.52 -4.46 16.26
N ARG A 10 10.82 -3.33 16.42
CA ARG A 10 9.37 -3.27 16.29
C ARG A 10 9.07 -3.67 14.85
N LYS A 11 8.52 -4.86 14.64
CA LYS A 11 8.05 -5.32 13.32
C LYS A 11 7.13 -4.24 12.77
N GLN A 12 7.65 -3.43 11.86
CA GLN A 12 6.87 -2.36 11.24
C GLN A 12 6.15 -3.00 10.06
N THR A 13 4.88 -3.31 10.25
CA THR A 13 4.02 -3.84 9.20
C THR A 13 3.91 -2.79 8.11
N SER A 14 4.54 -3.03 6.96
CA SER A 14 4.56 -2.12 5.80
C SER A 14 3.56 -2.52 4.71
N VAL A 15 2.95 -3.70 4.82
CA VAL A 15 2.04 -4.27 3.83
C VAL A 15 0.77 -4.76 4.53
N TYR A 16 -0.38 -4.40 3.95
CA TYR A 16 -1.70 -4.78 4.44
C TYR A 16 -2.49 -5.43 3.31
N LEU A 17 -3.12 -6.57 3.57
CA LEU A 17 -4.05 -7.22 2.66
C LEU A 17 -5.46 -7.08 3.22
N LEU A 18 -6.36 -6.52 2.41
CA LEU A 18 -7.78 -6.45 2.71
C LEU A 18 -8.49 -7.37 1.72
N HIS A 19 -9.14 -8.39 2.25
CA HIS A 19 -9.97 -9.33 1.50
C HIS A 19 -11.33 -9.42 2.19
N GLY A 20 -12.38 -9.53 1.39
CA GLY A 20 -13.74 -9.76 1.85
C GLY A 20 -14.67 -9.94 0.66
N ASP A 21 -15.89 -10.40 0.93
CA ASP A 21 -16.85 -10.79 -0.10
C ASP A 21 -17.65 -9.61 -0.68
N ASP A 22 -17.59 -8.43 -0.03
CA ASP A 22 -18.32 -7.22 -0.44
C ASP A 22 -17.35 -6.06 -0.72
N GLU A 23 -17.42 -5.52 -1.94
CA GLU A 23 -16.54 -4.47 -2.47
C GLU A 23 -16.73 -3.15 -1.71
N TYR A 24 -17.95 -2.75 -1.38
CA TYR A 24 -18.23 -1.44 -0.78
C TYR A 24 -17.58 -1.28 0.62
N PRO A 25 -17.82 -2.17 1.61
CA PRO A 25 -17.18 -2.06 2.91
C PRO A 25 -15.66 -2.28 2.83
N MET A 26 -15.15 -3.05 1.86
CA MET A 26 -13.71 -3.19 1.65
C MET A 26 -13.07 -1.90 1.15
N ALA A 27 -13.69 -1.21 0.20
CA ALA A 27 -13.21 0.07 -0.30
C ALA A 27 -13.17 1.14 0.82
N GLU A 28 -14.20 1.20 1.67
CA GLU A 28 -14.22 2.12 2.81
C GLU A 28 -13.15 1.80 3.86
N ARG A 29 -12.93 0.51 4.17
CA ARG A 29 -11.84 0.07 5.06
C ARG A 29 -10.47 0.39 4.48
N ALA A 30 -10.26 0.19 3.18
CA ALA A 30 -9.01 0.52 2.50
C ALA A 30 -8.72 2.02 2.56
N LYS A 31 -9.71 2.86 2.28
CA LYS A 31 -9.59 4.32 2.43
C LYS A 31 -9.29 4.72 3.87
N ALA A 32 -9.96 4.10 4.85
CA ALA A 32 -9.72 4.39 6.27
C ALA A 32 -8.30 4.01 6.69
N LEU A 33 -7.81 2.85 6.25
CA LEU A 33 -6.44 2.41 6.47
C LEU A 33 -5.43 3.35 5.81
N LEU A 34 -5.67 3.74 4.56
CA LEU A 34 -4.82 4.67 3.82
C LEU A 34 -4.71 6.02 4.53
N ARG A 35 -5.83 6.55 5.04
CA ARG A 35 -5.87 7.77 5.87
C ARG A 35 -5.17 7.63 7.23
N ALA A 36 -5.11 6.42 7.78
CA ALA A 36 -4.38 6.16 9.02
C ALA A 36 -2.86 6.06 8.79
N LEU A 37 -2.44 5.64 7.58
CA LEU A 37 -1.05 5.47 7.20
C LEU A 37 -0.41 6.78 6.67
N ALA A 38 -1.16 7.57 5.88
CA ALA A 38 -0.72 8.87 5.38
C ALA A 38 -1.12 10.00 6.36
N PRO A 39 -0.17 10.84 6.83
CA PRO A 39 -0.49 12.01 7.64
C PRO A 39 -1.49 12.95 6.94
N ARG A 40 -2.32 13.66 7.70
CA ARG A 40 -3.39 14.51 7.15
C ARG A 40 -2.91 15.58 6.15
N ASP A 41 -1.69 16.08 6.35
CA ASP A 41 -1.07 17.14 5.54
C ASP A 41 -0.53 16.64 4.19
N ASP A 42 -0.44 15.32 4.00
CA ASP A 42 0.16 14.69 2.82
C ASP A 42 -0.86 13.84 2.04
N GLN A 43 -2.16 13.95 2.33
CA GLN A 43 -3.17 13.05 1.76
C GLN A 43 -3.34 13.18 0.24
N SER A 44 -3.03 14.34 -0.36
CA SER A 44 -3.09 14.53 -1.82
C SER A 44 -1.82 14.08 -2.55
N LEU A 45 -0.71 13.88 -1.84
CA LEU A 45 0.63 13.60 -2.42
C LEU A 45 1.27 12.30 -1.92
N GLY A 46 0.84 11.80 -0.76
CA GLY A 46 1.35 10.64 -0.05
C GLY A 46 0.51 9.37 -0.25
N ALA A 47 -0.54 9.41 -1.08
CA ALA A 47 -1.36 8.25 -1.42
C ALA A 47 -1.44 8.05 -2.94
N GLU A 48 -0.90 6.94 -3.43
CA GLU A 48 -0.98 6.54 -4.84
C GLU A 48 -1.89 5.32 -4.99
N ILE A 49 -2.85 5.38 -5.92
CA ILE A 49 -3.77 4.27 -6.20
C ILE A 49 -3.35 3.62 -7.51
N VAL A 50 -3.14 2.30 -7.48
CA VAL A 50 -2.83 1.48 -8.66
C VAL A 50 -3.98 0.51 -8.86
N ASP A 51 -4.64 0.57 -10.02
CA ASP A 51 -5.67 -0.40 -10.39
C ASP A 51 -5.01 -1.75 -10.72
N GLY A 52 -5.45 -2.78 -9.99
CA GLY A 52 -4.99 -4.14 -10.08
C GLY A 52 -5.80 -5.00 -11.05
N ARG A 53 -6.97 -4.55 -11.55
CA ARG A 53 -7.83 -5.35 -12.43
C ARG A 53 -7.11 -5.75 -13.72
N ALA A 54 -7.19 -7.03 -14.08
CA ALA A 54 -6.66 -7.53 -15.35
C ALA A 54 -7.49 -8.70 -15.89
N GLU A 55 -7.51 -8.83 -17.21
CA GLU A 55 -8.22 -9.91 -17.92
C GLU A 55 -7.27 -11.02 -18.41
N THR A 56 -5.96 -10.78 -18.35
CA THR A 56 -4.93 -11.72 -18.82
C THR A 56 -3.80 -11.83 -17.80
N GLY A 57 -3.09 -12.97 -17.79
CA GLY A 57 -1.90 -13.14 -16.96
C GLY A 57 -0.81 -12.10 -17.25
N ALA A 58 -0.65 -11.69 -18.51
CA ALA A 58 0.26 -10.62 -18.90
C ALA A 58 -0.17 -9.26 -18.30
N GLY A 59 -1.48 -8.96 -18.31
CA GLY A 59 -2.06 -7.78 -17.67
C GLY A 59 -1.87 -7.79 -16.16
N ALA A 60 -2.09 -8.93 -15.50
CA ALA A 60 -1.87 -9.09 -14.06
C ALA A 60 -0.40 -8.83 -13.69
N ALA A 61 0.54 -9.42 -14.43
CA ALA A 61 1.96 -9.17 -14.22
C ALA A 61 2.34 -7.70 -14.45
N ALA A 62 1.72 -7.02 -15.41
CA ALA A 62 1.93 -5.59 -15.64
C ALA A 62 1.37 -4.73 -14.50
N ALA A 63 0.20 -5.04 -13.98
CA ALA A 63 -0.41 -4.34 -12.85
C ALA A 63 0.44 -4.47 -11.57
N VAL A 64 0.91 -5.68 -11.26
CA VAL A 64 1.84 -5.92 -10.13
C VAL A 64 3.14 -5.12 -10.31
N ARG A 65 3.73 -5.11 -11.52
CA ARG A 65 4.94 -4.31 -11.80
C ARG A 65 4.71 -2.81 -11.59
N ARG A 66 3.57 -2.26 -11.99
CA ARG A 66 3.20 -0.86 -11.74
C ARG A 66 3.09 -0.58 -10.24
N CYS A 67 2.45 -1.47 -9.48
CA CYS A 67 2.39 -1.35 -8.04
C CYS A 67 3.78 -1.34 -7.39
N LEU A 68 4.69 -2.20 -7.85
CA LEU A 68 6.07 -2.22 -7.35
C LEU A 68 6.83 -0.93 -7.70
N GLN A 69 6.65 -0.39 -8.91
CA GLN A 69 7.24 0.89 -9.32
C GLN A 69 6.72 2.06 -8.46
N ALA A 70 5.42 2.07 -8.17
CA ALA A 70 4.81 3.05 -7.29
C ALA A 70 5.44 3.01 -5.89
N VAL A 71 5.63 1.81 -5.32
CA VAL A 71 6.26 1.63 -3.99
C VAL A 71 7.73 2.03 -4.01
N ALA A 72 8.46 1.73 -5.09
CA ALA A 72 9.88 2.08 -5.24
C ALA A 72 10.12 3.58 -5.48
N THR A 73 9.07 4.33 -5.84
CA THR A 73 9.16 5.78 -6.05
C THR A 73 8.98 6.49 -4.72
N PRO A 74 10.00 7.20 -4.20
CA PRO A 74 9.88 7.93 -2.94
C PRO A 74 8.70 8.91 -2.95
N GLY A 75 8.10 9.14 -1.78
CA GLY A 75 7.09 10.17 -1.62
C GLY A 75 7.64 11.53 -2.05
N LEU A 76 6.79 12.33 -2.71
CA LEU A 76 7.13 13.71 -3.02
C LEU A 76 7.42 14.45 -1.70
N PHE A 77 8.43 15.32 -1.68
CA PHE A 77 8.86 16.07 -0.48
C PHE A 77 9.39 15.23 0.70
N GLY A 78 9.80 13.97 0.48
CA GLY A 78 10.39 13.15 1.53
C GLY A 78 9.39 12.66 2.59
N GLY A 79 8.09 12.81 2.32
CA GLY A 79 7.00 12.32 3.15
C GLY A 79 6.81 10.81 3.09
N ARG A 80 6.02 10.26 4.02
CA ARG A 80 5.64 8.85 4.00
C ARG A 80 4.58 8.64 2.91
N LYS A 81 4.90 7.75 1.96
CA LYS A 81 4.00 7.34 0.89
C LYS A 81 3.32 6.02 1.22
N ALA A 82 2.04 5.93 0.88
CA ALA A 82 1.26 4.70 0.86
C ALA A 82 0.78 4.42 -0.56
N VAL A 83 0.88 3.16 -0.99
CA VAL A 83 0.41 2.69 -2.29
C VAL A 83 -0.76 1.74 -2.05
N TRP A 84 -1.89 2.02 -2.68
CA TRP A 84 -3.05 1.15 -2.65
C TRP A 84 -3.16 0.39 -3.98
N PHE A 85 -2.89 -0.91 -3.94
CA PHE A 85 -3.20 -1.83 -5.03
C PHE A 85 -4.67 -2.25 -4.95
N ARG A 86 -5.50 -1.70 -5.83
CA ARG A 86 -6.96 -1.79 -5.76
C ARG A 86 -7.49 -2.90 -6.65
N ASP A 87 -8.43 -3.68 -6.11
CA ASP A 87 -9.26 -4.65 -6.83
C ASP A 87 -8.54 -5.65 -7.78
N PRO A 88 -7.41 -6.28 -7.40
CA PRO A 88 -6.82 -7.34 -8.21
C PRO A 88 -7.71 -8.59 -8.20
N ASN A 89 -8.29 -8.92 -9.35
CA ASN A 89 -9.24 -10.02 -9.55
C ASN A 89 -8.60 -11.41 -9.73
N TYR A 90 -7.30 -11.54 -9.46
CA TYR A 90 -6.50 -12.76 -9.67
C TYR A 90 -5.64 -13.18 -8.47
N LEU A 91 -5.84 -12.55 -7.29
CA LEU A 91 -5.14 -12.89 -6.05
C LEU A 91 -5.96 -13.80 -5.11
N VAL A 92 -7.12 -14.24 -5.58
CA VAL A 92 -8.04 -15.18 -4.91
C VAL A 92 -7.87 -16.59 -5.43
#